data_AF-A0AAD5R5Y6-F1
#
_entry.id   AF-A0AAD5R5Y6-F1
#
_cell.length_a   1.000
_cell.length_b   1.000
_cell.length_c   1.000
_cell.angle_alpha   90.00
_cell.angle_beta   90.00
_cell.angle_gamma   90.00
#
_symmetry.space_group_name_H-M   'P 1'
#
loop_
_entity.id
_entity.type
_entity.pdbx_description
1 polymer ?
#
loop_
_entity_poly.entity_id
_entity_poly.type
_entity_poly.pdbx_seq_one_letter_code
_entity_poly.pdbx_strand_id
1 'polypeptide(L)'
;MYQDFTMTSRFRGKYLSVIPVGYTHVCFPGSKNHYSYRKVTTTVHNIIVGKLWIDNHGEMEIVNHGTGDKCVVKFFPYSYFSREVPRKIYGVVRNSSGEPQLVVQGTWDSFVDMYRVVKNPRSGDKSKIETESEPKRIWTVNPPIPGAERMHNFTRLAIQLNELEPGVAPTDSRLRPDQRLMEEGRWDEANKKSLNSKKSSDL
;
A
#
# COMPACT_ATOMS: atom_id res chain seq x y z
N MET A 1 0.73 -15.66 4.42
CA MET A 1 0.90 -14.24 4.79
C MET A 1 0.02 -13.96 5.98
N TYR A 2 0.52 -13.24 6.98
CA TYR A 2 -0.28 -12.79 8.12
C TYR A 2 0.14 -11.37 8.51
N GLN A 3 -0.72 -10.65 9.20
CA GLN A 3 -0.45 -9.28 9.64
C GLN A 3 -1.14 -9.03 10.98
N ASP A 4 -0.46 -8.31 11.86
CA ASP A 4 -1.11 -7.57 12.92
C ASP A 4 -1.24 -6.12 12.43
N PHE A 5 -2.46 -5.58 12.48
CA PHE A 5 -2.80 -4.31 11.88
C PHE A 5 -3.69 -3.50 12.81
N THR A 6 -3.11 -2.44 13.37
CA THR A 6 -3.85 -1.35 13.98
C THR A 6 -3.67 -0.11 13.10
N MET A 7 -4.61 0.82 13.16
CA MET A 7 -4.56 2.05 12.38
C MET A 7 -4.85 3.24 13.27
N THR A 8 -3.98 4.24 13.22
CA THR A 8 -4.24 5.53 13.87
C THR A 8 -4.47 6.60 12.82
N SER A 9 -5.41 7.50 13.06
CA SER A 9 -5.73 8.59 12.15
C SER A 9 -5.46 9.94 12.81
N ARG A 10 -4.87 10.88 12.07
CA ARG A 10 -4.62 12.25 12.51
C ARG A 10 -5.22 13.24 11.52
N PHE A 11 -6.20 14.01 11.95
CA PHE A 11 -6.76 15.12 11.19
C PHE A 11 -5.96 16.39 11.46
N ARG A 12 -5.56 17.11 10.41
CA ARG A 12 -4.82 18.38 10.51
C ARG A 12 -5.34 19.37 9.46
N GLY A 13 -6.48 19.98 9.77
CA GLY A 13 -7.10 20.99 8.90
C GLY A 13 -7.49 20.41 7.54
N LYS A 14 -6.65 20.58 6.53
CA LYS A 14 -6.94 20.19 5.14
C LYS A 14 -6.61 18.73 4.79
N TYR A 15 -5.99 17.98 5.70
CA TYR A 15 -5.56 16.60 5.42
C TYR A 15 -5.80 15.65 6.59
N LEU A 16 -6.00 14.37 6.26
CA LEU A 16 -6.17 13.25 7.17
C LEU A 16 -5.03 12.27 6.92
N SER A 17 -4.16 12.07 7.90
CA SER A 17 -3.10 11.07 7.83
C SER A 17 -3.57 9.78 8.48
N VAL A 18 -3.44 8.68 7.75
CA VAL A 18 -3.71 7.32 8.16
C VAL A 18 -2.35 6.63 8.37
N ILE A 19 -2.08 6.27 9.62
CA ILE A 19 -0.80 5.72 10.05
C ILE A 19 -1.02 4.27 10.46
N PRO A 20 -0.68 3.31 9.60
CA PRO A 20 -0.76 1.90 9.94
C PRO A 20 0.32 1.54 10.98
N VAL A 21 -0.06 0.73 11.96
CA VAL A 21 0.79 0.24 13.04
C VAL A 21 0.75 -1.29 13.01
N GLY A 22 1.93 -1.90 13.12
CA GLY A 22 2.10 -3.35 13.07
C GLY A 22 2.93 -3.81 11.88
N TYR A 23 3.25 -5.10 11.88
CA TYR A 23 4.07 -5.73 10.86
C TYR A 23 3.24 -6.65 9.98
N THR A 24 3.55 -6.64 8.69
CA THR A 24 3.08 -7.63 7.73
C THR A 24 4.16 -8.67 7.51
N HIS A 25 3.81 -9.94 7.58
CA HIS A 25 4.72 -11.06 7.39
C HIS A 25 4.34 -11.90 6.16
N VAL A 26 5.34 -12.16 5.31
CA VAL A 26 5.22 -13.00 4.12
C VAL A 26 6.22 -14.14 4.22
N CYS A 27 5.73 -15.34 4.49
CA CYS A 27 6.53 -16.56 4.55
C CYS A 27 6.32 -17.34 3.25
N PHE A 28 7.40 -17.83 2.65
CA PHE A 28 7.36 -18.72 1.50
C PHE A 28 7.65 -20.15 1.95
N PRO A 29 6.63 -21.01 2.10
CA PRO A 29 6.80 -22.39 2.53
C PRO A 29 7.79 -23.14 1.61
N GLY A 30 8.61 -24.01 2.19
CA GLY A 30 9.65 -24.73 1.44
C GLY A 30 10.92 -23.93 1.16
N SER A 31 10.98 -22.65 1.55
CA SER A 31 12.21 -21.85 1.52
C SER A 31 12.51 -21.28 2.91
N LYS A 32 13.73 -20.75 3.10
CA LYS A 32 14.06 -19.97 4.30
C LYS A 32 13.49 -18.54 4.26
N ASN A 33 12.82 -18.14 3.18
CA ASN A 33 12.43 -16.75 2.98
C ASN A 33 11.20 -16.38 3.84
N HIS A 34 11.45 -15.52 4.81
CA HIS A 34 10.44 -14.91 5.67
C HIS A 34 10.67 -13.41 5.67
N TYR A 35 9.76 -12.68 5.05
CA TYR A 35 9.83 -11.24 4.98
C TYR A 35 8.93 -10.59 6.02
N SER A 36 9.39 -9.49 6.62
CA SER A 36 8.52 -8.58 7.34
C SER A 36 8.72 -7.14 6.92
N TYR A 37 7.64 -6.36 6.93
CA TYR A 37 7.70 -4.92 6.70
C TYR A 37 6.58 -4.16 7.40
N ARG A 38 6.79 -2.85 7.57
CA ARG A 38 5.78 -1.89 8.04
C ARG A 38 5.24 -1.09 6.88
N LYS A 39 3.93 -0.84 6.85
CA LYS A 39 3.30 -0.01 5.82
C LYS A 39 3.65 1.47 6.06
N VAL A 40 3.75 2.25 5.00
CA VAL A 40 4.01 3.70 5.08
C VAL A 40 2.75 4.48 5.45
N THR A 41 2.91 5.76 5.78
CA THR A 41 1.77 6.64 6.07
C THR A 41 1.05 7.01 4.78
N THR A 42 -0.27 7.00 4.82
CA THR A 42 -1.13 7.49 3.74
C THR A 42 -1.78 8.80 4.16
N THR A 43 -1.61 9.86 3.37
CA THR A 43 -2.28 11.15 3.62
C THR A 43 -3.37 11.36 2.57
N VAL A 44 -4.59 11.60 3.03
CA VAL A 44 -5.71 12.06 2.20
C VAL A 44 -5.76 13.58 2.27
N HIS A 45 -5.56 14.23 1.14
CA HIS A 45 -5.57 15.68 1.00
C HIS A 45 -6.95 16.20 0.57
N ASN A 46 -7.20 17.49 0.84
CA ASN A 46 -8.40 18.23 0.43
C ASN A 46 -9.71 17.69 1.03
N ILE A 47 -9.65 17.15 2.25
CA ILE A 47 -10.82 16.54 2.92
C ILE A 47 -11.95 17.51 3.26
N ILE A 48 -11.70 18.83 3.22
CA ILE A 48 -12.72 19.86 3.43
C ILE A 48 -13.16 20.47 2.10
N VAL A 49 -12.22 20.90 1.26
CA VAL A 49 -12.49 21.61 0.00
C VAL A 49 -11.52 21.16 -1.10
N GLY A 50 -12.06 20.89 -2.28
CA GLY A 50 -11.30 20.52 -3.49
C GLY A 50 -11.39 19.04 -3.83
N LYS A 51 -10.70 18.63 -4.88
CA LYS A 51 -10.63 17.22 -5.28
C LYS A 51 -9.74 16.46 -4.30
N LEU A 52 -10.28 15.40 -3.71
CA LEU A 52 -9.52 14.47 -2.86
C LEU A 52 -8.40 13.80 -3.67
N TRP A 53 -7.24 13.66 -3.05
CA TRP A 53 -6.16 12.86 -3.58
C TRP A 53 -5.34 12.26 -2.44
N ILE A 54 -4.64 11.17 -2.77
CA ILE A 54 -3.90 10.37 -1.81
C ILE A 54 -2.41 10.46 -2.11
N ASP A 55 -1.63 10.57 -1.04
CA ASP A 55 -0.18 10.42 -1.06
C ASP A 55 0.28 9.34 -0.08
N ASN A 56 1.22 8.51 -0.52
CA ASN A 56 1.90 7.55 0.35
C ASN A 56 3.33 8.05 0.54
N HIS A 57 3.77 8.19 1.79
CA HIS A 57 5.09 8.75 2.11
C HIS A 57 5.70 8.15 3.37
N GLY A 58 7.03 8.21 3.44
CA GLY A 58 7.84 7.64 4.52
C GLY A 58 8.74 6.51 4.02
N GLU A 59 9.32 5.75 4.95
CA GLU A 59 10.23 4.65 4.63
C GLU A 59 9.62 3.31 5.03
N MET A 60 9.66 2.37 4.10
CA MET A 60 9.28 0.98 4.31
C MET A 60 10.55 0.14 4.36
N GLU A 61 10.90 -0.36 5.54
CA GLU A 61 11.94 -1.37 5.68
C GLU A 61 11.36 -2.76 5.51
N ILE A 62 11.88 -3.50 4.53
CA ILE A 62 11.57 -4.88 4.22
C ILE A 62 12.79 -5.72 4.59
N VAL A 63 12.62 -6.68 5.50
CA VAL A 63 13.70 -7.54 5.99
C VAL A 63 13.38 -8.98 5.66
N ASN A 64 14.32 -9.71 5.06
CA ASN A 64 14.28 -11.17 4.98
C ASN A 64 14.99 -11.78 6.19
N HIS A 65 14.23 -12.40 7.10
CA HIS A 65 14.75 -13.02 8.32
C HIS A 65 15.57 -14.29 8.05
N GLY A 66 15.39 -14.92 6.89
CA GLY A 66 16.10 -16.14 6.52
C GLY A 66 17.51 -15.92 5.97
N THR A 67 17.68 -14.89 5.13
CA THR A 67 18.96 -14.58 4.48
C THR A 67 19.67 -13.38 5.11
N GLY A 68 18.93 -12.53 5.84
CA GLY A 68 19.44 -11.27 6.37
C GLY A 68 19.41 -10.12 5.36
N ASP A 69 18.93 -10.34 4.13
CA ASP A 69 18.80 -9.28 3.13
C ASP A 69 17.78 -8.22 3.59
N LYS A 70 18.06 -6.96 3.26
CA LYS A 70 17.21 -5.82 3.63
C LYS A 70 16.97 -4.89 2.46
N CYS A 71 15.79 -4.33 2.38
CA CYS A 71 15.47 -3.26 1.44
C CYS A 71 14.76 -2.13 2.18
N VAL A 72 15.29 -0.92 2.10
CA VAL A 72 14.59 0.28 2.58
C VAL A 72 14.06 1.01 1.35
N VAL A 73 12.73 1.03 1.20
CA VAL A 73 12.04 1.75 0.11
C VAL A 73 11.51 3.06 0.66
N LYS A 74 12.01 4.18 0.13
CA LYS A 74 11.54 5.52 0.42
C LYS A 74 10.41 5.90 -0.53
N PHE A 75 9.29 6.29 0.04
CA PHE A 75 8.16 6.91 -0.62
C PHE A 75 8.29 8.42 -0.47
N PHE A 76 8.56 9.12 -1.58
CA PHE A 76 8.80 10.55 -1.54
C PHE A 76 7.47 11.29 -1.37
N PRO A 77 7.32 12.12 -0.33
CA PRO A 77 6.11 12.91 -0.15
C PRO A 77 5.96 13.90 -1.30
N TYR A 78 4.72 14.14 -1.69
CA TYR A 78 4.40 15.23 -2.59
C TYR A 78 4.85 16.58 -2.00
N SER A 79 5.47 17.41 -2.82
CA SER A 79 5.89 18.76 -2.44
C SER A 79 5.81 19.69 -3.64
N TYR A 80 5.14 20.85 -3.47
CA TYR A 80 5.04 21.90 -4.48
C TYR A 80 6.39 22.48 -4.90
N PHE A 81 7.39 22.41 -4.03
CA PHE A 81 8.73 22.97 -4.27
C PHE A 81 9.72 21.94 -4.80
N SER A 82 9.32 20.67 -4.90
CA SER A 82 10.17 19.61 -5.40
C SER A 82 10.04 19.46 -6.91
N ARG A 83 11.16 19.19 -7.57
CA ARG A 83 11.19 18.75 -8.98
C ARG A 83 11.05 17.23 -9.13
N GLU A 84 10.90 16.52 -8.01
CA GLU A 84 10.74 15.07 -8.03
C GLU A 84 9.43 14.67 -8.69
N VAL A 85 9.46 13.54 -9.38
CA VAL A 85 8.26 12.93 -9.95
C VAL A 85 7.28 12.62 -8.81
N PRO A 86 6.00 13.05 -8.88
CA PRO A 86 5.02 12.70 -7.87
C PRO A 86 4.94 11.18 -7.68
N ARG A 87 4.71 10.73 -6.44
CA ARG A 87 4.54 9.30 -6.10
C ARG A 87 5.78 8.43 -6.35
N LYS A 88 6.94 9.07 -6.53
CA LYS A 88 8.21 8.38 -6.68
C LYS A 88 8.50 7.49 -5.48
N ILE A 89 9.05 6.32 -5.79
CA ILE A 89 9.69 5.44 -4.83
C ILE A 89 11.15 5.21 -5.23
N TYR A 90 12.01 5.03 -4.24
CA TYR A 90 13.40 4.61 -4.43
C TYR A 90 13.83 3.73 -3.27
N GLY A 91 14.45 2.61 -3.56
CA GLY A 91 15.01 1.73 -2.54
C GLY A 91 16.25 1.01 -3.02
N VAL A 92 17.03 0.52 -2.05
CA VAL A 92 18.24 -0.26 -2.31
C VAL A 92 18.11 -1.57 -1.55
N VAL A 93 18.22 -2.69 -2.27
CA VAL A 93 18.31 -4.02 -1.67
C VAL A 93 19.77 -4.27 -1.33
N ARG A 94 20.03 -4.62 -0.07
CA ARG A 94 21.34 -4.93 0.47
C ARG A 94 21.36 -6.37 0.97
N ASN A 95 22.49 -7.05 0.78
CA ASN A 95 22.69 -8.37 1.35
C ASN A 95 22.90 -8.30 2.88
N SER A 96 23.05 -9.45 3.54
CA SER A 96 23.35 -9.55 4.98
C SER A 96 24.61 -8.78 5.42
N SER A 97 25.57 -8.59 4.51
CA SER A 97 26.81 -7.82 4.74
C SER A 97 26.62 -6.31 4.55
N GLY A 98 25.42 -5.85 4.17
CA GLY A 98 25.11 -4.45 3.92
C GLY A 98 25.51 -3.96 2.52
N GLU A 99 26.00 -4.82 1.63
CA GLU A 99 26.41 -4.45 0.28
C GLU A 99 25.19 -4.29 -0.63
N PRO A 100 25.12 -3.21 -1.43
CA PRO A 100 23.99 -3.00 -2.33
C PRO A 100 24.07 -3.99 -3.49
N GLN A 101 22.93 -4.63 -3.77
CA GLN A 101 22.80 -5.66 -4.82
C GLN A 101 21.84 -5.20 -5.92
N LEU A 102 20.76 -4.52 -5.53
CA LEU A 102 19.72 -4.07 -6.45
C LEU A 102 19.24 -2.66 -6.06
N VAL A 103 18.80 -1.90 -7.05
CA VAL A 103 18.06 -0.65 -6.88
C VAL A 103 16.63 -0.88 -7.34
N VAL A 104 15.66 -0.41 -6.56
CA VAL A 104 14.23 -0.43 -6.86
C VAL A 104 13.76 1.00 -7.06
N GLN A 105 13.11 1.31 -8.17
CA GLN A 105 12.58 2.64 -8.42
C GLN A 105 11.31 2.60 -9.28
N GLY A 106 10.51 3.67 -9.23
CA GLY A 106 9.28 3.79 -10.00
C GLY A 106 8.33 4.79 -9.38
N THR A 107 7.04 4.66 -9.70
CA THR A 107 5.98 5.37 -8.97
C THR A 107 4.96 4.37 -8.44
N TRP A 108 4.60 4.48 -7.17
CA TRP A 108 3.78 3.47 -6.49
C TRP A 108 2.37 3.29 -7.09
N ASP A 109 1.93 4.24 -7.91
CA ASP A 109 0.64 4.22 -8.61
C ASP A 109 0.71 3.66 -10.04
N SER A 110 1.92 3.47 -10.61
CA SER A 110 2.06 3.09 -12.02
C SER A 110 2.93 1.86 -12.23
N PHE A 111 4.17 1.86 -11.73
CA PHE A 111 5.10 0.76 -11.98
C PHE A 111 6.25 0.72 -10.97
N VAL A 112 6.90 -0.43 -10.88
CA VAL A 112 8.14 -0.64 -10.13
C VAL A 112 9.14 -1.38 -11.03
N ASP A 113 10.32 -0.79 -11.17
CA ASP A 113 11.47 -1.34 -11.89
C ASP A 113 12.60 -1.69 -10.92
N MET A 114 13.41 -2.66 -11.32
CA MET A 114 14.57 -3.15 -10.59
C MET A 114 15.81 -3.11 -11.48
N TYR A 115 16.92 -2.63 -10.92
CA TYR A 115 18.21 -2.53 -11.60
C TYR A 115 19.26 -3.28 -10.81
N ARG A 116 20.12 -4.05 -11.48
CA ARG A 116 21.26 -4.70 -10.83
C ARG A 116 22.37 -3.68 -10.61
N VAL A 117 23.00 -3.75 -9.45
CA VAL A 117 24.17 -2.93 -9.13
C VAL A 117 25.41 -3.54 -9.79
N VAL A 118 26.13 -2.73 -10.57
CA VAL A 118 27.37 -3.16 -11.27
C VAL A 118 28.63 -2.77 -10.50
N LYS A 119 28.58 -1.69 -9.73
CA LYS A 119 29.71 -1.22 -8.94
C LYS A 119 29.23 -0.60 -7.64
N ASN A 120 29.81 -1.09 -6.55
CA ASN A 120 29.54 -0.58 -5.21
C ASN A 120 30.42 0.65 -4.93
N PRO A 121 29.85 1.74 -4.39
CA PRO A 121 30.66 2.81 -3.81
C PRO A 121 31.59 2.21 -2.76
N ARG A 122 32.90 2.51 -2.82
CA ARG A 122 33.80 2.16 -1.71
C ARG A 122 33.39 2.96 -0.47
N SER A 123 33.48 2.36 0.71
CA SER A 123 33.15 3.03 1.97
C SER A 123 33.87 4.38 2.09
N GLY A 124 33.10 5.47 2.23
CA GLY A 124 33.61 6.84 2.31
C GLY A 124 33.48 7.67 1.02
N ASP A 125 33.14 7.04 -0.11
CA ASP A 125 32.91 7.73 -1.37
C ASP A 125 31.43 8.13 -1.52
N LYS A 126 31.16 9.40 -1.86
CA LYS A 126 29.80 9.89 -2.14
C LYS A 126 29.31 9.49 -3.53
N SER A 127 30.02 8.60 -4.21
CA SER A 127 29.66 8.12 -5.54
C SER A 127 28.27 7.49 -5.52
N LYS A 128 27.48 7.84 -6.55
CA LYS A 128 26.16 7.25 -6.76
C LYS A 128 26.34 5.75 -7.03
N ILE A 129 25.42 4.93 -6.53
CA ILE A 129 25.36 3.50 -6.88
C ILE A 129 25.24 3.39 -8.40
N GLU A 130 26.21 2.75 -9.04
CA GLU A 130 26.16 2.48 -10.48
C GLU A 130 25.35 1.21 -10.72
N THR A 131 24.37 1.31 -11.61
CA THR A 131 23.51 0.19 -11.99
C THR A 131 23.66 -0.13 -13.48
N GLU A 132 23.16 -1.29 -13.88
CA GLU A 132 22.90 -1.56 -15.29
C GLU A 132 21.99 -0.47 -15.88
N SER A 133 22.09 -0.25 -17.19
CA SER A 133 21.27 0.72 -17.91
C SER A 133 19.82 0.25 -18.09
N GLU A 134 19.63 -1.06 -18.30
CA GLU A 134 18.32 -1.64 -18.58
C GLU A 134 17.62 -2.12 -17.29
N PRO A 135 16.41 -1.62 -16.99
CA PRO A 135 15.59 -2.14 -15.90
C PRO A 135 14.96 -3.49 -16.20
N LYS A 136 14.69 -4.24 -15.13
CA LYS A 136 13.66 -5.28 -15.11
C LYS A 136 12.38 -4.73 -14.49
N ARG A 137 11.29 -4.68 -15.26
CA ARG A 137 9.94 -4.40 -14.75
C ARG A 137 9.48 -5.52 -13.82
N ILE A 138 9.20 -5.20 -12.56
CA ILE A 138 8.75 -6.19 -11.56
C ILE A 138 7.27 -6.03 -11.18
N TRP A 139 6.68 -4.86 -11.42
CA TRP A 139 5.25 -4.60 -11.18
C TRP A 139 4.74 -3.47 -12.06
N THR A 140 3.51 -3.60 -12.57
CA THR A 140 2.77 -2.53 -13.26
C THR A 140 1.34 -2.51 -12.71
N VAL A 141 0.76 -1.32 -12.59
CA VAL A 141 -0.64 -1.15 -12.19
C VAL A 141 -1.58 -1.81 -13.20
N ASN A 142 -2.64 -2.44 -12.70
CA ASN A 142 -3.71 -2.93 -13.57
C ASN A 142 -4.52 -1.74 -14.11
N PRO A 143 -4.92 -1.75 -15.39
CA PRO A 143 -5.73 -0.67 -15.94
C PRO A 143 -7.07 -0.57 -15.19
N PRO A 144 -7.61 0.65 -14.99
CA PRO A 144 -8.95 0.84 -14.46
C PRO A 144 -9.99 0.15 -15.35
N ILE A 145 -11.05 -0.34 -14.74
CA ILE A 145 -12.18 -0.88 -15.51
C ILE A 145 -12.99 0.26 -16.16
N PRO A 146 -13.63 0.03 -17.31
CA PRO A 146 -14.53 1.02 -17.91
C PRO A 146 -15.63 1.42 -16.93
N GLY A 147 -15.81 2.73 -16.71
CA GLY A 147 -16.83 3.25 -15.80
C GLY A 147 -16.44 3.25 -14.32
N ALA A 148 -15.17 2.99 -13.98
CA ALA A 148 -14.71 2.96 -12.59
C ALA A 148 -15.06 4.23 -11.81
N GLU A 149 -15.12 5.39 -12.46
CA GLU A 149 -15.49 6.68 -11.86
C GLU A 149 -16.90 6.70 -11.28
N ARG A 150 -17.80 5.86 -11.79
CA ARG A 150 -19.17 5.66 -11.30
C ARG A 150 -19.26 4.61 -10.18
N MET A 151 -18.18 3.87 -9.94
CA MET A 151 -18.09 2.76 -8.97
C MET A 151 -16.93 2.98 -8.00
N HIS A 152 -16.89 4.16 -7.39
CA HIS A 152 -15.90 4.53 -6.36
C HIS A 152 -14.42 4.42 -6.78
N ASN A 153 -14.13 4.38 -8.09
CA ASN A 153 -12.82 4.10 -8.67
C ASN A 153 -12.22 2.76 -8.19
N PHE A 154 -13.08 1.76 -7.93
CA PHE A 154 -12.62 0.44 -7.51
C PHE A 154 -11.83 -0.29 -8.59
N THR A 155 -10.83 -1.05 -8.14
CA THR A 155 -10.16 -2.03 -8.97
C THR A 155 -11.09 -3.22 -9.20
N ARG A 156 -10.82 -4.01 -10.26
CA ARG A 156 -11.55 -5.27 -10.49
C ARG A 156 -11.54 -6.18 -9.26
N LEU A 157 -10.39 -6.31 -8.58
CA LEU A 157 -10.28 -7.09 -7.36
C LEU A 157 -11.22 -6.54 -6.27
N ALA A 158 -11.23 -5.23 -6.05
CA ALA A 158 -12.07 -4.61 -5.02
C ALA A 158 -13.57 -4.84 -5.26
N ILE A 159 -14.02 -4.85 -6.51
CA ILE A 159 -15.40 -5.17 -6.88
C ILE A 159 -15.74 -6.62 -6.54
N GLN A 160 -14.82 -7.54 -6.81
CA GLN A 160 -15.02 -8.98 -6.56
C GLN A 160 -14.99 -9.33 -5.06
N LEU A 161 -14.41 -8.50 -4.20
CA LEU A 161 -14.28 -8.80 -2.76
C LEU A 161 -15.63 -9.00 -2.06
N ASN A 162 -16.69 -8.33 -2.52
CA ASN A 162 -18.01 -8.40 -1.88
C ASN A 162 -19.06 -9.14 -2.72
N GLU A 163 -18.65 -9.87 -3.76
CA GLU A 163 -19.53 -10.76 -4.52
C GLU A 163 -20.04 -11.89 -3.61
N LEU A 164 -21.34 -12.22 -3.71
CA LEU A 164 -21.95 -13.25 -2.87
C LEU A 164 -21.39 -14.63 -3.19
N GLU A 165 -21.05 -15.38 -2.14
CA GLU A 165 -20.51 -16.72 -2.25
C GLU A 165 -21.27 -17.66 -1.29
N PRO A 166 -21.73 -18.83 -1.75
CA PRO A 166 -22.42 -19.78 -0.88
C PRO A 166 -21.45 -20.40 0.13
N GLY A 167 -21.95 -20.73 1.32
CA GLY A 167 -21.16 -21.44 2.34
C GLY A 167 -20.23 -20.56 3.18
N VAL A 168 -20.31 -19.23 3.05
CA VAL A 168 -19.59 -18.31 3.94
C VAL A 168 -20.14 -18.37 5.38
N ALA A 169 -19.28 -18.07 6.36
CA ALA A 169 -19.68 -18.04 7.76
C ALA A 169 -20.71 -16.91 8.02
N PRO A 170 -21.57 -17.03 9.05
CA PRO A 170 -22.56 -16.00 9.38
C PRO A 170 -21.99 -14.60 9.66
N THR A 171 -20.72 -14.51 10.04
CA THR A 171 -20.01 -13.26 10.33
C THR A 171 -19.22 -12.70 9.15
N ASP A 172 -19.30 -13.33 7.97
CA ASP A 172 -18.61 -12.84 6.78
C ASP A 172 -19.17 -11.48 6.33
N SER A 173 -18.29 -10.55 5.93
CA SER A 173 -18.68 -9.20 5.53
C SER A 173 -19.66 -9.16 4.36
N ARG A 174 -19.67 -10.18 3.49
CA ARG A 174 -20.62 -10.29 2.37
C ARG A 174 -22.07 -10.35 2.81
N LEU A 175 -22.31 -10.81 4.03
CA LEU A 175 -23.64 -10.94 4.63
C LEU A 175 -24.08 -9.67 5.39
N ARG A 176 -23.23 -8.63 5.42
CA ARG A 176 -23.60 -7.35 6.07
C ARG A 176 -24.71 -6.65 5.29
N PRO A 177 -25.91 -6.48 5.88
CA PRO A 177 -27.07 -5.96 5.17
C PRO A 177 -26.93 -4.47 4.82
N ASP A 178 -26.27 -3.68 5.67
CA ASP A 178 -26.02 -2.25 5.41
C ASP A 178 -25.12 -2.06 4.17
N GLN A 179 -24.05 -2.85 4.06
CA GLN A 179 -23.15 -2.80 2.91
C GLN A 179 -23.84 -3.28 1.62
N ARG A 180 -24.65 -4.35 1.67
CA ARG A 180 -25.41 -4.83 0.51
C ARG A 180 -26.41 -3.80 -0.01
N LEU A 181 -27.17 -3.19 0.89
CA LEU A 181 -28.13 -2.13 0.54
C LEU A 181 -27.43 -0.92 -0.09
N MET A 182 -26.22 -0.58 0.39
CA MET A 182 -25.40 0.48 -0.20
C MET A 182 -24.98 0.14 -1.64
N GLU A 183 -24.55 -1.08 -1.90
CA GLU A 183 -24.19 -1.56 -3.24
C GLU A 183 -25.37 -1.57 -4.22
N GLU A 184 -26.58 -1.81 -3.72
CA GLU A 184 -27.84 -1.73 -4.49
C GLU A 184 -28.37 -0.29 -4.66
N GLY A 185 -27.67 0.72 -4.11
CA GLY A 185 -28.09 2.12 -4.17
C GLY A 185 -29.23 2.50 -3.22
N ARG A 186 -29.58 1.64 -2.26
CA ARG A 186 -30.65 1.84 -1.25
C ARG A 186 -30.11 2.55 -0.01
N TRP A 187 -29.63 3.78 -0.19
CA TRP A 187 -28.88 4.56 0.82
C TRP A 187 -29.62 4.76 2.15
N ASP A 188 -30.91 5.10 2.12
CA ASP A 188 -31.69 5.36 3.33
C ASP A 188 -31.85 4.11 4.20
N GLU A 189 -32.04 2.96 3.57
CA GLU A 189 -32.18 1.68 4.25
C GLU A 189 -30.84 1.18 4.79
N ALA A 190 -29.78 1.37 4.01
CA ALA A 190 -28.40 1.10 4.44
C ALA A 190 -28.07 1.88 5.72
N ASN A 191 -28.40 3.17 5.76
CA ASN A 191 -28.17 4.03 6.93
C ASN A 191 -28.94 3.54 8.16
N LYS A 192 -30.22 3.18 8.02
CA LYS A 192 -31.02 2.61 9.12
C LYS A 192 -30.42 1.30 9.65
N LYS A 193 -29.97 0.40 8.77
CA LYS A 193 -29.33 -0.86 9.17
C LYS A 193 -27.97 -0.66 9.84
N SER A 194 -27.17 0.28 9.37
CA SER A 194 -25.88 0.62 9.99
C SER A 194 -26.06 1.12 11.43
N LEU A 195 -27.04 2.00 11.66
CA LEU A 195 -27.37 2.53 12.99
C LEU A 195 -27.82 1.42 13.95
N ASN A 196 -28.67 0.50 13.50
CA ASN A 196 -29.17 -0.59 14.34
C ASN A 196 -28.06 -1.58 14.72
N SER A 197 -27.13 -1.87 13.80
CA SER A 197 -26.01 -2.77 14.05
C SER A 197 -25.05 -2.20 15.11
N LYS A 198 -24.80 -0.89 15.07
CA LYS A 198 -23.97 -0.19 16.08
C LYS A 198 -24.63 -0.18 17.47
N LYS A 199 -25.94 0.04 17.54
CA LYS A 199 -26.67 0.02 18.82
C LYS A 199 -26.68 -1.36 19.47
N SER A 200 -26.65 -2.43 18.69
CA SER A 200 -26.63 -3.80 19.20
C SER A 200 -25.24 -4.24 19.71
N SER A 201 -24.16 -3.55 19.34
CA SER A 201 -22.81 -3.83 19.84
C SER A 201 -22.46 -3.10 21.14
N ASP A 202 -23.31 -2.14 21.55
CA ASP A 202 -23.15 -1.35 22.78
C ASP A 202 -24.00 -1.89 23.96
N LEU A 203 -24.62 -3.07 23.78
CA LEU A 203 -25.40 -3.84 24.78
C LEU A 203 -24.70 -5.17 25.05
#